data_AF-A0AAD4MR71-F1
#
_entry.id   AF-A0AAD4MR71-F1
#
_cell.length_a   1.000
_cell.length_b   1.000
_cell.length_c   1.000
_cell.angle_alpha   90.00
_cell.angle_beta   90.00
_cell.angle_gamma   90.00
#
_symmetry.space_group_name_H-M   'P 1'
#
loop_
_entity.id
_entity.type
_entity.pdbx_description
1 polymer ?
#
loop_
_entity_poly.entity_id
_entity_poly.type
_entity_poly.pdbx_seq_one_letter_code
_entity_poly.pdbx_strand_id
1 'polypeptide(L)'
;MPGLDTIHFNAPSWWDNWWKHREERRTAHRAHEEEKFLETAKIYMQAERWEEMAHVMRKVVKLCYAQKKDLFDEERSLLLEAYEHLIESHMTSWRKLRDAENKLVVSFQRGDVDAELDAKAKEESKLQEEEISEVAKERRKIELEIREICEAMIRLQNDFLIPLAPVKSACDYYLDVRKQYYEYLAEIGAPQDIDDVSFYSF
;
A
#
# COMPACT_ATOMS: atom_id res chain seq x y z
N MET A 1 -17.00 -3.90 -60.07
CA MET A 1 -16.09 -3.59 -58.95
C MET A 1 -15.35 -4.87 -58.61
N PRO A 2 -14.04 -5.01 -58.85
CA PRO A 2 -13.29 -6.17 -58.39
C PRO A 2 -12.94 -5.99 -56.91
N GLY A 3 -13.15 -7.05 -56.13
CA GLY A 3 -12.95 -7.09 -54.68
C GLY A 3 -11.48 -6.99 -54.26
N LEU A 4 -11.28 -6.43 -53.07
CA LEU A 4 -10.00 -6.43 -52.36
C LEU A 4 -9.69 -7.85 -51.89
N ASP A 5 -8.72 -8.49 -52.53
CA ASP A 5 -8.14 -9.75 -52.06
C ASP A 5 -7.37 -9.51 -50.76
N THR A 6 -7.79 -10.19 -49.70
CA THR A 6 -7.10 -10.25 -48.41
C THR A 6 -5.74 -10.92 -48.61
N ILE A 7 -4.65 -10.17 -48.42
CA ILE A 7 -3.28 -10.71 -48.50
C ILE A 7 -3.08 -11.66 -47.32
N HIS A 8 -3.09 -12.97 -47.57
CA HIS A 8 -2.69 -13.98 -46.58
C HIS A 8 -1.16 -13.98 -46.45
N PHE A 9 -0.65 -13.45 -45.34
CA PHE A 9 0.76 -13.58 -44.98
C PHE A 9 1.02 -14.98 -44.43
N ASN A 10 1.79 -15.80 -45.16
CA ASN A 10 2.19 -17.13 -44.71
C ASN A 10 3.57 -17.04 -44.06
N ALA A 11 3.62 -17.10 -42.72
CA ALA A 11 4.86 -16.97 -41.97
C ALA A 11 5.78 -18.19 -42.21
N PRO A 12 7.08 -18.00 -42.48
CA PRO A 12 8.02 -19.11 -42.63
C PRO A 12 8.21 -19.91 -41.34
N SER A 13 8.51 -21.22 -41.44
CA SER A 13 8.70 -22.10 -40.26
C SER A 13 9.83 -21.67 -39.31
N TRP A 14 10.84 -20.94 -39.80
CA TRP A 14 11.89 -20.35 -38.97
C TRP A 14 11.37 -19.21 -38.08
N TRP A 15 10.29 -18.53 -38.50
CA TRP A 15 9.67 -17.44 -37.76
C TRP A 15 9.05 -17.97 -36.47
N ASP A 16 8.33 -19.10 -36.54
CA ASP A 16 7.76 -19.78 -35.37
C ASP A 16 8.84 -20.29 -34.41
N ASN A 17 9.90 -20.91 -34.91
CA ASN A 17 11.01 -21.39 -34.08
C ASN A 17 11.79 -20.23 -33.44
N TRP A 18 11.99 -19.14 -34.17
CA TRP A 18 12.62 -17.92 -33.63
C TRP A 18 11.77 -17.29 -32.53
N TRP A 19 10.45 -17.21 -32.72
CA TRP A 19 9.53 -16.71 -31.69
C TRP A 19 9.52 -17.60 -30.45
N LYS A 20 9.48 -18.93 -30.62
CA LYS A 20 9.56 -19.88 -29.50
C LYS A 20 10.84 -19.69 -28.70
N HIS A 21 12.01 -19.72 -29.33
CA HIS A 21 13.29 -19.49 -28.65
C HIS A 21 13.44 -18.10 -28.04
N ARG A 22 12.82 -17.09 -28.66
CA ARG A 22 12.80 -15.74 -28.10
C ARG A 22 11.93 -15.69 -26.85
N GLU A 23 10.77 -16.35 -26.87
CA GLU A 23 9.87 -16.39 -25.73
C GLU A 23 10.44 -17.23 -24.59
N GLU A 24 11.06 -18.38 -24.87
CA GLU A 24 11.80 -19.19 -23.89
C GLU A 24 12.92 -18.39 -23.21
N ARG A 25 13.69 -17.61 -23.96
CA ARG A 25 14.73 -16.75 -23.38
C ARG A 25 14.14 -15.64 -22.52
N ARG A 26 12.97 -15.10 -22.90
CA ARG A 26 12.28 -14.07 -22.11
C ARG A 26 11.73 -14.65 -20.81
N THR A 27 11.12 -15.83 -20.85
CA THR A 27 10.59 -16.48 -19.64
C THR A 27 11.72 -16.85 -18.68
N ALA A 28 12.82 -17.42 -19.18
CA ALA A 28 14.00 -17.73 -18.37
C ALA A 28 14.61 -16.47 -17.72
N HIS A 29 14.71 -15.37 -18.48
CA HIS A 29 15.21 -14.10 -17.95
C HIS A 29 14.32 -13.53 -16.84
N ARG A 30 12.99 -13.57 -17.01
CA ARG A 30 12.04 -13.12 -15.99
C ARG A 30 12.08 -13.98 -14.73
N ALA A 31 12.19 -15.30 -14.86
CA ALA A 31 12.29 -16.21 -13.73
C ALA A 31 13.55 -15.93 -12.89
N HIS A 32 14.69 -15.70 -13.56
CA HIS A 32 15.93 -15.32 -12.87
C HIS A 32 15.82 -13.94 -12.19
N GLU A 33 15.11 -13.00 -12.80
CA GLU A 33 14.87 -11.67 -12.22
C GLU A 33 13.94 -11.74 -11.00
N GLU A 34 12.90 -12.56 -11.06
CA GLU A 34 11.97 -12.86 -9.96
C GLU A 34 12.72 -13.45 -8.76
N GLU A 35 13.54 -14.48 -8.98
CA GLU A 35 14.38 -15.11 -7.94
C GLU A 35 15.29 -14.09 -7.26
N LYS A 36 15.98 -13.26 -8.05
CA LYS A 36 16.85 -12.19 -7.53
C LYS A 36 16.09 -11.18 -6.67
N PHE A 37 14.87 -10.81 -7.06
CA PHE A 37 14.04 -9.92 -6.25
C PHE A 37 13.61 -10.58 -4.94
N LEU A 38 13.26 -11.87 -4.94
CA LEU A 38 12.89 -12.60 -3.72
C LEU A 38 14.08 -12.71 -2.75
N GLU A 39 15.28 -13.01 -3.24
CA GLU A 39 16.49 -13.00 -2.42
C GLU A 39 16.75 -11.62 -1.81
N THR A 40 16.61 -10.57 -2.62
CA THR A 40 16.79 -9.18 -2.16
C THR A 40 15.74 -8.80 -1.11
N ALA A 41 14.48 -9.20 -1.29
CA ALA A 41 13.41 -8.96 -0.31
C ALA A 41 13.71 -9.66 1.02
N LYS A 42 14.21 -10.90 1.00
CA LYS A 42 14.63 -11.63 2.22
C LYS A 42 15.77 -10.93 2.95
N ILE A 43 16.73 -10.35 2.22
CA ILE A 43 17.80 -9.54 2.83
C ILE A 43 17.24 -8.28 3.48
N TYR A 44 16.30 -7.58 2.82
CA TYR A 44 15.67 -6.40 3.40
C TYR A 44 14.83 -6.70 4.62
N MET A 45 14.11 -7.83 4.63
CA MET A 45 13.39 -8.33 5.79
C MET A 45 14.33 -8.55 6.98
N GLN A 46 15.46 -9.24 6.77
CA GLN A 46 16.47 -9.45 7.82
C GLN A 46 17.12 -8.15 8.32
N ALA A 47 17.14 -7.12 7.48
CA ALA A 47 17.66 -5.80 7.81
C ALA A 47 16.56 -4.84 8.33
N GLU A 48 15.32 -5.31 8.52
CA GLU A 48 14.16 -4.51 8.95
C GLU A 48 13.90 -3.28 8.05
N ARG A 49 14.24 -3.40 6.76
CA ARG A 49 14.08 -2.37 5.73
C ARG A 49 12.77 -2.56 4.98
N TRP A 50 11.66 -2.29 5.66
CA TRP A 50 10.31 -2.62 5.19
C TRP A 50 9.89 -1.85 3.93
N GLU A 51 10.30 -0.58 3.79
CA GLU A 51 9.98 0.23 2.60
C GLU A 51 10.63 -0.35 1.33
N GLU A 52 11.91 -0.70 1.45
CA GLU A 52 12.66 -1.30 0.35
C GLU A 52 12.16 -2.71 0.03
N MET A 53 11.82 -3.49 1.06
CA MET A 53 11.19 -4.80 0.90
C MET A 53 9.88 -4.68 0.12
N ALA A 54 8.98 -3.77 0.52
CA ALA A 54 7.73 -3.51 -0.18
C ALA A 54 7.97 -3.05 -1.63
N HIS A 55 8.97 -2.19 -1.86
CA HIS A 55 9.34 -1.75 -3.20
C HIS A 55 9.79 -2.91 -4.10
N VAL A 56 10.59 -3.83 -3.58
CA VAL A 56 11.04 -5.02 -4.33
C VAL A 56 9.88 -5.99 -4.56
N MET A 57 9.05 -6.25 -3.55
CA MET A 57 7.89 -7.13 -3.69
C MET A 57 6.88 -6.61 -4.71
N ARG A 58 6.69 -5.29 -4.84
CA ARG A 58 5.90 -4.71 -5.94
C ARG A 58 6.41 -5.08 -7.33
N LYS A 59 7.73 -5.27 -7.50
CA LYS A 59 8.32 -5.72 -8.78
C LYS A 59 8.00 -7.18 -9.03
N VAL A 60 8.09 -8.03 -8.00
CA VAL A 60 7.69 -9.45 -8.06
C VAL A 60 6.24 -9.57 -8.48
N VAL A 61 5.32 -8.84 -7.84
CA VAL A 61 3.88 -8.82 -8.19
C VAL A 61 3.67 -8.51 -9.68
N LYS A 62 4.34 -7.49 -10.21
CA LYS A 62 4.25 -7.10 -11.62
C LYS A 62 4.82 -8.16 -12.56
N LEU A 63 5.92 -8.81 -12.19
CA LEU A 63 6.51 -9.90 -12.97
C LEU A 63 5.58 -11.12 -13.01
N CYS A 64 5.02 -11.53 -11.88
CA CYS A 64 4.05 -12.62 -11.78
C CYS A 64 2.79 -12.30 -12.62
N TYR A 65 2.30 -11.07 -12.52
CA TYR A 65 1.14 -10.63 -13.31
C TYR A 65 1.38 -10.65 -14.82
N ALA A 66 2.54 -10.17 -15.27
CA ALA A 66 2.94 -10.24 -16.68
C ALA A 66 3.08 -11.68 -17.20
N GLN A 67 3.25 -12.65 -16.31
CA GLN A 67 3.30 -14.09 -16.61
C GLN A 67 1.94 -14.77 -16.45
N LYS A 68 0.89 -14.04 -16.05
CA LYS A 68 -0.44 -14.59 -15.69
C LYS A 68 -0.34 -15.70 -14.64
N LYS A 69 0.59 -15.54 -13.70
CA LYS A 69 0.91 -16.47 -12.63
C LYS A 69 0.58 -15.78 -11.30
N ASP A 70 -0.12 -16.48 -10.41
CA ASP A 70 -0.35 -16.01 -9.03
C ASP A 70 0.94 -16.11 -8.20
N LEU A 71 1.04 -15.33 -7.13
CA LEU A 71 2.12 -15.45 -6.16
C LEU A 71 2.05 -16.79 -5.45
N PHE A 72 3.22 -17.39 -5.20
CA PHE A 72 3.32 -18.51 -4.28
C PHE A 72 3.09 -18.05 -2.83
N ASP A 73 2.75 -18.99 -1.95
CA ASP A 73 2.40 -18.68 -0.55
C ASP A 73 3.55 -17.97 0.21
N GLU A 74 4.81 -18.33 -0.08
CA GLU A 74 5.98 -17.65 0.47
C GLU A 74 6.08 -16.19 -0.03
N GLU A 75 5.85 -15.96 -1.31
CA GLU A 75 5.93 -14.62 -1.93
C GLU A 75 4.80 -13.72 -1.44
N ARG A 76 3.60 -14.29 -1.28
CA ARG A 76 2.44 -13.62 -0.69
C ARG A 76 2.74 -13.22 0.75
N SER A 77 3.29 -14.14 1.55
CA SER A 77 3.68 -13.87 2.93
C SER A 77 4.70 -12.73 3.02
N LEU A 78 5.75 -12.74 2.20
CA LEU A 78 6.75 -11.66 2.16
C LEU A 78 6.13 -10.30 1.81
N LEU A 79 5.22 -10.26 0.83
CA LEU A 79 4.54 -9.02 0.47
C LEU A 79 3.72 -8.46 1.63
N LEU A 80 2.95 -9.32 2.30
CA LEU A 80 2.06 -8.91 3.38
C LEU A 80 2.85 -8.50 4.62
N GLU A 81 3.90 -9.25 4.97
CA GLU A 81 4.79 -8.93 6.09
C GLU A 81 5.44 -7.56 5.91
N ALA A 82 5.89 -7.22 4.70
CA ALA A 82 6.47 -5.90 4.41
C ALA A 82 5.47 -4.76 4.67
N TYR A 83 4.23 -4.90 4.19
CA TYR A 83 3.22 -3.87 4.33
C TYR A 83 2.62 -3.81 5.74
N GLU A 84 2.50 -4.94 6.44
CA GLU A 84 2.08 -5.03 7.85
C GLU A 84 3.02 -4.23 8.75
N HIS A 85 4.33 -4.44 8.64
CA HIS A 85 5.29 -3.67 9.44
C HIS A 85 5.30 -2.17 9.10
N LEU A 86 5.13 -1.82 7.82
CA LEU A 86 5.00 -0.42 7.41
C LEU A 86 3.79 0.24 8.07
N ILE A 87 2.60 -0.34 7.93
CA ILE A 87 1.39 0.27 8.47
C ILE A 87 1.42 0.31 10.00
N GLU A 88 1.90 -0.73 10.67
CA GLU A 88 1.98 -0.78 12.13
C GLU A 88 2.90 0.28 12.72
N SER A 89 4.06 0.51 12.11
CA SER A 89 5.00 1.55 12.53
C SER A 89 4.37 2.95 12.45
N HIS A 90 3.69 3.24 11.34
CA HIS A 90 3.03 4.52 11.13
C HIS A 90 1.81 4.70 12.03
N MET A 91 0.96 3.67 12.17
CA MET A 91 -0.20 3.70 13.08
C MET A 91 0.23 3.90 14.54
N THR A 92 1.32 3.27 14.97
CA THR A 92 1.88 3.47 16.32
C THR A 92 2.33 4.90 16.53
N SER A 93 3.01 5.49 15.53
CA SER A 93 3.46 6.87 15.56
C SER A 93 2.29 7.86 15.56
N TRP A 94 1.30 7.63 14.69
CA TRP A 94 0.07 8.42 14.62
C TRP A 94 -0.73 8.40 15.92
N ARG A 95 -0.93 7.23 16.54
CA ARG A 95 -1.63 7.12 17.84
C ARG A 95 -0.93 7.92 18.93
N LYS A 96 0.41 7.88 18.99
CA LYS A 96 1.19 8.69 19.94
C LYS A 96 1.00 10.19 19.73
N LEU A 97 1.05 10.66 18.48
CA LEU A 97 0.82 12.07 18.15
C LEU A 97 -0.61 12.52 18.46
N ARG A 98 -1.60 11.70 18.10
CA ARG A 98 -3.01 11.95 18.42
C ARG A 98 -3.23 12.04 19.92
N ASP A 99 -2.63 11.13 20.70
CA ASP A 99 -2.76 11.14 22.16
C ASP A 99 -2.06 12.36 22.79
N ALA A 100 -0.93 12.80 22.24
CA ALA A 100 -0.24 14.02 22.66
C ALA A 100 -1.08 15.27 22.35
N GLU A 101 -1.60 15.39 21.13
CA GLU A 101 -2.50 16.48 20.72
C GLU A 101 -3.74 16.55 21.61
N ASN A 102 -4.39 15.41 21.85
CA ASN A 102 -5.57 15.35 22.72
C ASN A 102 -5.27 15.81 24.15
N LYS A 103 -4.11 15.45 24.71
CA LYS A 103 -3.71 15.91 26.04
C LYS A 103 -3.52 17.43 26.07
N LEU A 104 -2.86 17.99 25.05
CA LEU A 104 -2.63 19.43 24.92
C LEU A 104 -3.96 20.19 24.76
N VAL A 105 -4.85 19.72 23.90
CA VAL A 105 -6.19 20.30 23.69
C VAL A 105 -7.00 20.26 24.98
N VAL A 106 -7.00 19.15 25.72
CA VAL A 106 -7.72 19.04 27.00
C VAL A 106 -7.11 19.97 28.06
N SER A 107 -5.78 20.11 28.13
CA SER A 107 -5.14 21.05 29.05
C SER A 107 -5.46 22.50 28.71
N PHE A 108 -5.52 22.83 27.41
CA PHE A 108 -5.88 24.16 26.93
C PHE A 108 -7.33 24.52 27.28
N GLN A 109 -8.27 23.60 27.05
CA GLN A 109 -9.70 23.81 27.38
C GLN A 109 -9.99 23.90 28.88
N ARG A 110 -9.12 23.35 29.74
CA ARG A 110 -9.24 23.44 31.20
C ARG A 110 -8.65 24.73 31.78
N GLY A 111 -7.96 25.54 30.98
CA GLY A 111 -7.45 26.85 31.41
C GLY A 111 -8.60 27.77 31.81
N ASP A 112 -8.53 28.28 33.03
CA ASP A 112 -9.62 28.98 33.74
C ASP A 112 -10.21 30.18 32.99
N VAL A 113 -11.54 30.30 33.08
CA VAL A 113 -12.39 31.38 32.52
C VAL A 113 -12.06 32.76 33.15
N ASP A 114 -11.29 32.79 34.24
CA ASP A 114 -10.97 34.00 35.01
C ASP A 114 -9.58 34.61 34.68
N ALA A 115 -8.81 34.01 33.77
CA ALA A 115 -7.42 34.42 33.46
C ALA A 115 -7.30 35.56 32.40
N GLU A 116 -8.40 35.99 31.78
CA GLU A 116 -8.41 36.83 30.57
C GLU A 116 -7.89 38.28 30.77
N LEU A 117 -7.64 38.69 32.02
CA LEU A 117 -7.23 40.05 32.39
C LEU A 117 -5.71 40.30 32.42
N ASP A 118 -4.86 39.27 32.37
CA ASP A 118 -3.39 39.43 32.38
C ASP A 118 -2.78 39.22 30.99
N ALA A 119 -1.87 40.12 30.57
CA ALA A 119 -1.09 39.97 29.35
C ALA A 119 -0.29 38.67 29.34
N LYS A 120 0.14 38.21 30.52
CA LYS A 120 0.87 36.95 30.68
C LYS A 120 0.02 35.73 30.32
N ALA A 121 -1.23 35.68 30.77
CA ALA A 121 -2.15 34.58 30.46
C ALA A 121 -2.49 34.50 28.96
N LYS A 122 -2.61 35.66 28.29
CA LYS A 122 -2.79 35.72 26.83
C LYS A 122 -1.58 35.20 26.06
N GLU A 123 -0.37 35.45 26.55
CA GLU A 123 0.85 34.94 25.90
C GLU A 123 1.01 33.43 26.12
N GLU A 124 0.74 32.93 27.33
CA GLU A 124 0.75 31.49 27.63
C GLU A 124 -0.30 30.72 26.78
N SER A 125 -1.50 31.28 26.61
CA SER A 125 -2.54 30.69 25.75
C SER A 125 -2.10 30.61 24.28
N LYS A 126 -1.46 31.66 23.75
CA LYS A 126 -0.94 31.65 22.38
C LYS A 126 0.15 30.58 22.19
N LEU A 127 1.07 30.45 23.13
CA LEU A 127 2.12 29.44 23.07
C LEU A 127 1.54 28.02 23.06
N GLN A 128 0.50 27.75 23.86
CA GLN A 128 -0.20 26.46 23.87
C GLN A 128 -0.93 26.19 22.53
N GLU A 129 -1.58 27.20 21.95
CA GLU A 129 -2.23 27.08 20.64
C GLU A 129 -1.21 26.80 19.52
N GLU A 130 -0.05 27.44 19.55
CA GLU A 130 1.06 27.16 18.64
C GLU A 130 1.58 25.73 18.80
N GLU A 131 1.77 25.24 20.04
CA GLU A 131 2.20 23.86 20.32
C GLU A 131 1.19 22.83 19.78
N ILE A 132 -0.11 23.03 20.03
CA ILE A 132 -1.19 22.19 19.49
C ILE A 132 -1.13 22.18 17.96
N SER A 133 -0.97 23.36 17.34
CA SER A 133 -0.89 23.50 15.89
C SER A 133 0.30 22.72 15.30
N GLU A 134 1.48 22.78 15.93
CA GLU A 134 2.66 22.05 15.47
C GLU A 134 2.48 20.53 15.56
N VAL A 135 1.97 20.02 16.69
CA VAL A 135 1.68 18.57 16.85
C VAL A 135 0.65 18.10 15.82
N ALA A 136 -0.40 18.89 15.58
CA ALA A 136 -1.42 18.58 14.58
C ALA A 136 -0.86 18.57 13.14
N LYS A 137 0.13 19.42 12.82
CA LYS A 137 0.83 19.39 11.52
C LYS A 137 1.62 18.09 11.35
N GLU A 138 2.37 17.65 12.34
CA GLU A 138 3.11 16.39 12.27
C GLU A 138 2.17 15.19 12.18
N ARG A 139 1.07 15.16 12.95
CA ARG A 139 0.05 14.10 12.82
C ARG A 139 -0.48 13.99 11.39
N ARG A 140 -0.83 15.13 10.76
CA ARG A 140 -1.35 15.16 9.40
C ARG A 140 -0.35 14.64 8.34
N LYS A 141 0.95 14.80 8.56
CA LYS A 141 1.96 14.20 7.67
C LYS A 141 1.91 12.67 7.75
N ILE A 142 1.87 12.11 8.96
CA ILE A 142 1.77 10.65 9.13
C ILE A 142 0.44 10.13 8.57
N GLU A 143 -0.66 10.87 8.67
CA GLU A 143 -1.94 10.48 8.05
C GLU A 143 -1.86 10.36 6.53
N LEU A 144 -1.06 11.22 5.88
CA LEU A 144 -0.81 11.11 4.45
C LEU A 144 0.00 9.85 4.13
N GLU A 145 1.07 9.58 4.87
CA GLU A 145 1.90 8.39 4.71
C GLU A 145 1.09 7.10 4.92
N ILE A 146 0.27 7.04 5.97
CA ILE A 146 -0.67 5.93 6.21
C ILE A 146 -1.60 5.74 5.02
N ARG A 147 -2.18 6.83 4.51
CA ARG A 147 -3.08 6.76 3.35
C ARG A 147 -2.37 6.21 2.13
N GLU A 148 -1.17 6.68 1.84
CA GLU A 148 -0.37 6.20 0.69
C GLU A 148 -0.05 4.71 0.80
N ILE A 149 0.28 4.21 1.99
CA ILE A 149 0.53 2.78 2.25
C ILE A 149 -0.74 1.97 2.00
N CYS A 150 -1.87 2.39 2.58
CA CYS A 150 -3.16 1.71 2.40
C CYS A 150 -3.60 1.67 0.94
N GLU A 151 -3.60 2.82 0.26
CA GLU A 151 -3.96 2.91 -1.14
C GLU A 151 -3.03 2.07 -2.02
N ALA A 152 -1.74 2.02 -1.73
CA ALA A 152 -0.80 1.20 -2.47
C ALA A 152 -1.12 -0.30 -2.34
N MET A 153 -1.44 -0.79 -1.14
CA MET A 153 -1.84 -2.19 -0.96
C MET A 153 -3.17 -2.50 -1.64
N ILE A 154 -4.19 -1.65 -1.45
CA ILE A 154 -5.51 -1.84 -2.05
C ILE A 154 -5.41 -1.88 -3.58
N ARG A 155 -4.64 -0.96 -4.18
CA ARG A 155 -4.38 -0.97 -5.64
C ARG A 155 -3.65 -2.24 -6.07
N LEU A 156 -2.66 -2.71 -5.31
CA LEU A 156 -1.98 -3.96 -5.64
C LEU A 156 -2.96 -5.14 -5.70
N GLN A 157 -3.87 -5.21 -4.72
CA GLN A 157 -4.88 -6.26 -4.66
C GLN A 157 -5.86 -6.18 -5.83
N ASN A 158 -6.40 -4.99 -6.12
CA ASN A 158 -7.39 -4.77 -7.17
C ASN A 158 -6.80 -5.02 -8.58
N ASP A 159 -5.60 -4.53 -8.83
CA ASP A 159 -5.02 -4.54 -10.17
C ASP A 159 -4.30 -5.85 -10.49
N PHE A 160 -3.70 -6.51 -9.49
CA PHE A 160 -2.79 -7.62 -9.73
C PHE A 160 -3.15 -8.93 -9.01
N LEU A 161 -3.54 -8.89 -7.73
CA LEU A 161 -3.65 -10.11 -6.92
C LEU A 161 -5.02 -10.79 -7.08
N ILE A 162 -6.11 -10.06 -6.83
CA ILE A 162 -7.48 -10.60 -6.92
C ILE A 162 -7.79 -11.10 -8.34
N PRO A 163 -7.41 -10.41 -9.44
CA PRO A 163 -7.67 -10.91 -10.78
C PRO A 163 -6.97 -12.22 -11.12
N LEU A 164 -5.90 -12.58 -10.40
CA LEU A 164 -5.12 -13.79 -10.64
C LEU A 164 -5.41 -14.92 -9.65
N ALA A 165 -6.06 -14.63 -8.52
CA ALA A 165 -6.34 -15.59 -7.47
C ALA A 165 -7.19 -16.77 -8.03
N PRO A 166 -6.59 -17.96 -8.26
CA PRO A 166 -7.26 -19.06 -8.94
C PRO A 166 -8.21 -19.82 -8.01
N VAL A 167 -8.02 -19.68 -6.70
CA VAL A 167 -8.74 -20.41 -5.65
C VAL A 167 -9.52 -19.41 -4.80
N LYS A 168 -10.79 -19.71 -4.52
CA LYS A 168 -11.65 -18.90 -3.66
C LYS A 168 -11.00 -18.58 -2.31
N SER A 169 -10.28 -19.53 -1.72
CA SER A 169 -9.54 -19.34 -0.46
C SER A 169 -8.47 -18.23 -0.52
N ALA A 170 -7.75 -18.08 -1.63
CA ALA A 170 -6.77 -17.01 -1.78
C ALA A 170 -7.45 -15.65 -1.98
N CYS A 171 -8.58 -15.65 -2.69
CA CYS A 171 -9.42 -14.47 -2.85
C CYS A 171 -9.93 -13.99 -1.48
N ASP A 172 -10.60 -14.86 -0.71
CA ASP A 172 -11.16 -14.53 0.61
C ASP A 172 -10.08 -13.94 1.54
N TYR A 173 -8.87 -14.51 1.54
CA TYR A 173 -7.74 -13.98 2.30
C TYR A 173 -7.33 -12.56 1.87
N TYR A 174 -7.22 -12.28 0.58
CA TYR A 174 -6.93 -10.92 0.10
C TYR A 174 -8.04 -9.93 0.45
N LEU A 175 -9.29 -10.38 0.43
CA LEU A 175 -10.43 -9.56 0.82
C LEU A 175 -10.40 -9.20 2.31
N ASP A 176 -10.01 -10.14 3.19
CA ASP A 176 -9.84 -9.88 4.62
C ASP A 176 -8.72 -8.86 4.89
N VAL A 177 -7.59 -9.04 4.22
CA VAL A 177 -6.48 -8.07 4.29
C VAL A 177 -6.95 -6.70 3.81
N ARG A 178 -7.67 -6.62 2.69
CA ARG A 178 -8.20 -5.37 2.13
C ARG A 178 -9.07 -4.61 3.13
N LYS A 179 -9.94 -5.35 3.84
CA LYS A 179 -10.80 -4.79 4.88
C LYS A 179 -9.97 -4.13 5.98
N GLN A 180 -8.90 -4.77 6.44
CA GLN A 180 -8.01 -4.21 7.46
C GLN A 180 -7.39 -2.87 7.03
N TYR A 181 -6.98 -2.73 5.76
CA TYR A 181 -6.48 -1.44 5.24
C TYR A 181 -7.56 -0.35 5.18
N TYR A 182 -8.81 -0.72 4.86
CA TYR A 182 -9.93 0.22 4.96
C TYR A 182 -10.26 0.63 6.40
N GLU A 183 -10.10 -0.27 7.36
CA GLU A 183 -10.25 0.05 8.78
C GLU A 183 -9.18 1.04 9.25
N TYR A 184 -7.93 0.93 8.80
CA TYR A 184 -6.90 1.93 9.08
C TYR A 184 -7.23 3.30 8.49
N LEU A 185 -7.72 3.35 7.25
CA LEU A 185 -8.18 4.60 6.62
C LEU A 185 -9.34 5.24 7.39
N ALA A 186 -10.26 4.41 7.92
CA ALA A 186 -11.35 4.86 8.78
C ALA A 186 -10.84 5.44 10.10
N GLU A 187 -9.86 4.78 10.74
CA GLU A 187 -9.29 5.20 12.02
C GLU A 187 -8.69 6.62 11.94
N ILE A 188 -8.01 6.94 10.83
CA ILE A 188 -7.42 8.27 10.59
C ILE A 188 -8.41 9.31 10.07
N GLY A 189 -9.68 8.95 9.87
CA GLY A 189 -10.71 9.86 9.36
C GLY A 189 -10.57 10.25 7.88
N ALA A 190 -9.93 9.41 7.06
CA ALA A 190 -9.89 9.63 5.62
C ALA A 190 -11.29 9.40 5.01
N PRO A 191 -11.75 10.24 4.06
CA PRO A 191 -13.02 10.01 3.37
C PRO A 191 -12.97 8.66 2.66
N GLN A 192 -13.94 7.79 2.96
CA GLN A 192 -14.10 6.51 2.28
C GLN A 192 -14.88 6.75 0.98
N ASP A 193 -14.40 6.25 -0.14
CA ASP A 193 -15.28 6.01 -1.29
C ASP A 193 -16.22 4.86 -0.90
N ILE A 194 -17.46 5.22 -0.58
CA ILE A 194 -18.48 4.37 0.05
C ILE A 194 -18.84 3.14 -0.82
N ASP A 195 -18.51 3.17 -2.10
CA ASP A 195 -18.88 2.14 -3.07
C ASP A 195 -18.20 0.78 -2.79
N ASP A 196 -16.97 0.76 -2.25
CA ASP A 196 -16.21 -0.49 -2.01
C ASP A 196 -16.57 -1.20 -0.70
N VAL A 197 -17.04 -0.47 0.32
CA VAL A 197 -17.42 -1.02 1.63
C VAL A 197 -18.77 -1.73 1.58
N SER A 198 -19.64 -1.29 0.67
CA SER A 198 -20.96 -1.90 0.44
C SER A 198 -20.88 -3.37 0.00
N PHE A 199 -19.76 -3.78 -0.59
CA PHE A 199 -19.53 -5.17 -1.03
C PHE A 199 -19.25 -6.14 0.13
N TYR A 200 -18.96 -5.62 1.33
CA TYR A 200 -18.53 -6.40 2.50
C TYR A 200 -19.48 -6.38 3.69
N SER A 201 -20.66 -5.79 3.50
CA SER A 201 -21.74 -5.86 4.48
C SER A 201 -22.41 -7.23 4.38
N PHE A 202 -21.94 -8.22 5.15
CA PHE A 202 -22.69 -9.45 5.44
C PHE A 202 -23.74 -9.21 6.53
#